data_AF-M1EQ07-F1
#
_entry.id   AF-M1EQ07-F1
#
_cell.length_a   1.000
_cell.length_b   1.000
_cell.length_c   1.000
_cell.angle_alpha   90.00
_cell.angle_beta   90.00
_cell.angle_gamma   90.00
#
_symmetry.space_group_name_H-M   'P 1'
#
loop_
_entity.id
_entity.type
_entity.pdbx_description
1 polymer ?
#
loop_
_entity_poly.entity_id
_entity_poly.type
_entity_poly.pdbx_seq_one_letter_code
_entity_poly.pdbx_strand_id
1 'polypeptide(L)'
;SFVCSLSLKMNGHLKYSTMAFGVQDNLKKNVKTLSDIKLLQFFGVCFLSCLDIWNLEVTEEMFSGNKTCLSLWNARIFPVCSSLSDSVILSLKMLNAIQNKSAFSLNNYKLLSIEEMLVY
;
A
#
# COMPACT_ATOMS: atom_id res chain seq x y z
N SER A 1 12.41 8.17 -5.64
CA SER A 1 11.47 7.27 -4.95
C SER A 1 12.16 6.71 -3.72
N PHE A 2 11.41 6.32 -2.70
CA PHE A 2 11.93 5.59 -1.54
C PHE A 2 11.40 4.15 -1.60
N VAL A 3 12.27 3.18 -1.29
CA VAL A 3 11.94 1.76 -1.19
C VAL A 3 12.58 1.22 0.07
N CYS A 4 11.79 0.55 0.90
CA CYS A 4 12.29 -0.05 2.14
C CYS A 4 11.58 -1.39 2.37
N SER A 5 12.38 -2.42 2.58
CA SER A 5 11.89 -3.75 2.92
C SER A 5 12.02 -3.97 4.42
N LEU A 6 10.97 -4.53 5.02
CA LEU A 6 10.92 -4.84 6.43
C LEU A 6 10.76 -6.36 6.62
N SER A 7 11.48 -6.88 7.61
CA SER A 7 11.27 -8.20 8.17
C SER A 7 10.19 -8.12 9.23
N LEU A 8 9.15 -8.93 9.10
CA LEU A 8 7.96 -8.91 9.95
C LEU A 8 7.82 -10.26 10.64
N LYS A 9 7.66 -10.26 11.97
CA LYS A 9 7.37 -11.50 12.71
C LYS A 9 5.87 -11.65 12.87
N MET A 10 5.25 -12.44 12.00
CA MET A 10 3.80 -12.61 11.96
C MET A 10 3.42 -14.04 12.33
N ASN A 11 2.63 -14.22 13.39
CA ASN A 11 2.21 -15.54 13.89
C ASN A 11 3.41 -16.50 14.12
N GLY A 12 4.53 -15.99 14.62
CA GLY A 12 5.75 -16.76 14.85
C GLY A 12 6.59 -17.04 13.60
N HIS A 13 6.11 -16.69 12.40
CA HIS A 13 6.84 -16.86 11.14
C HIS A 13 7.48 -15.55 10.68
N LEU A 14 8.69 -15.64 10.13
CA LEU A 14 9.33 -14.54 9.45
C LEU A 14 8.67 -14.31 8.08
N LYS A 15 8.22 -13.08 7.85
CA LYS A 15 7.64 -12.59 6.60
C LYS A 15 8.33 -11.30 6.19
N TYR A 16 8.06 -10.85 4.98
CA TYR A 16 8.65 -9.64 4.44
C TYR A 16 7.58 -8.81 3.73
N SER A 17 7.69 -7.49 3.83
CA SER A 17 6.91 -6.57 3.02
C SER A 17 7.82 -5.42 2.59
N THR A 18 7.61 -4.91 1.39
CA THR A 18 8.41 -3.80 0.85
C THR A 18 7.50 -2.61 0.60
N MET A 19 7.72 -1.53 1.34
CA MET A 19 7.07 -0.25 1.06
C MET A 19 7.80 0.48 -0.06
N ALA A 20 7.04 1.07 -0.98
CA ALA A 20 7.56 1.92 -2.04
C ALA A 20 6.66 3.15 -2.20
N PHE A 21 7.23 4.34 -2.15
CA PHE A 21 6.50 5.61 -2.27
C PHE A 21 7.35 6.70 -2.94
N GLY A 22 6.67 7.66 -3.55
CA GLY A 22 7.29 8.85 -4.12
C GLY A 22 7.84 9.76 -3.03
N VAL A 23 8.95 10.45 -3.29
CA VAL A 23 9.50 11.44 -2.34
C VAL A 23 8.51 12.60 -2.11
N GLN A 24 7.65 12.86 -3.10
CA GLN A 24 6.61 13.88 -3.05
C GLN A 24 5.26 13.36 -2.54
N ASP A 25 5.14 12.06 -2.24
CA ASP A 25 3.89 11.51 -1.73
C ASP A 25 3.67 12.01 -0.30
N ASN A 26 2.57 12.73 -0.08
CA ASN A 26 2.20 13.16 1.26
C ASN A 26 1.51 12.00 2.00
N LEU A 27 2.33 11.13 2.60
CA LEU A 27 1.85 9.89 3.23
C LEU A 27 0.81 10.13 4.34
N LYS A 28 0.91 11.26 5.05
CA LYS A 28 0.05 11.63 6.19
C LYS A 28 -1.01 12.68 5.82
N LYS A 29 -1.23 12.96 4.53
CA LYS A 29 -2.39 13.74 4.11
C LYS A 29 -3.63 12.93 4.43
N ASN A 30 -4.53 13.49 5.23
CA ASN A 30 -5.73 12.80 5.68
C ASN A 30 -6.96 13.30 4.93
N VAL A 31 -7.84 12.37 4.60
CA VAL A 31 -9.22 12.64 4.19
C VAL A 31 -10.19 11.97 5.17
N LYS A 32 -11.40 12.51 5.28
CA LYS A 32 -12.37 12.08 6.31
C LYS A 32 -13.32 11.00 5.83
N THR A 33 -13.53 10.89 4.52
CA THR A 33 -14.52 9.98 3.94
C THR A 33 -13.93 9.17 2.81
N LEU A 34 -14.50 8.00 2.53
CA LEU A 34 -14.08 7.15 1.40
C LEU A 34 -14.23 7.88 0.05
N SER A 35 -15.26 8.73 -0.09
CA SER A 35 -15.48 9.51 -1.32
C SER A 35 -14.36 10.52 -1.62
N ASP A 36 -13.60 10.90 -0.60
CA ASP A 36 -12.49 11.85 -0.70
C ASP A 36 -11.14 11.19 -1.00
N ILE A 37 -11.08 9.85 -1.07
CA ILE A 37 -9.83 9.10 -1.35
C ILE A 37 -9.17 9.53 -2.67
N LYS A 38 -9.97 9.95 -3.65
CA LYS A 38 -9.49 10.54 -4.91
C LYS A 38 -8.61 11.79 -4.76
N LEU A 39 -8.63 12.45 -3.59
CA LEU A 39 -7.79 13.61 -3.27
C LEU A 39 -6.39 13.23 -2.77
N LEU A 40 -6.16 11.95 -2.47
CA LEU A 40 -4.84 11.40 -2.19
C LEU A 40 -4.12 11.06 -3.51
N GLN A 41 -2.80 11.08 -3.48
CA GLN A 41 -1.97 10.80 -4.65
C GLN A 41 -0.84 9.86 -4.28
N PHE A 42 -0.61 8.85 -5.11
CA PHE A 42 0.49 7.91 -4.99
C PHE A 42 1.31 7.96 -6.27
N PHE A 43 2.59 8.34 -6.18
CA PHE A 43 3.44 8.68 -7.33
C PHE A 43 2.82 9.72 -8.29
N GLY A 44 2.13 10.71 -7.73
CA GLY A 44 1.45 11.76 -8.49
C GLY A 44 0.17 11.30 -9.24
N VAL A 45 -0.22 10.04 -9.10
CA VAL A 45 -1.46 9.50 -9.66
C VAL A 45 -2.55 9.51 -8.58
N CYS A 46 -3.78 9.82 -8.97
CA CYS A 46 -4.95 9.73 -8.10
C CYS A 46 -5.00 8.37 -7.40
N PHE A 47 -5.06 8.36 -6.07
CA PHE A 47 -4.97 7.11 -5.31
C PHE A 47 -6.12 6.15 -5.63
N LEU A 48 -7.34 6.66 -5.84
CA LEU A 48 -8.48 5.86 -6.27
C LEU A 48 -8.17 5.09 -7.58
N SER A 49 -7.54 5.75 -8.55
CA SER A 49 -7.13 5.10 -9.81
C SER A 49 -6.03 4.04 -9.61
N CYS A 50 -5.14 4.24 -8.63
CA CYS A 50 -4.16 3.21 -8.26
C CYS A 50 -4.85 1.97 -7.68
N LEU A 51 -5.87 2.16 -6.85
CA LEU A 51 -6.65 1.06 -6.28
C LEU A 51 -7.38 0.26 -7.36
N ASP A 52 -7.97 0.93 -8.35
CA ASP A 52 -8.60 0.29 -9.51
C ASP A 52 -7.58 -0.56 -10.30
N ILE A 53 -6.39 0.00 -10.57
CA ILE A 53 -5.27 -0.71 -11.23
C ILE A 53 -4.87 -1.96 -10.43
N TRP A 54 -4.89 -1.86 -9.10
CA TRP A 54 -4.53 -2.95 -8.21
C TRP A 54 -5.67 -3.92 -7.89
N ASN A 55 -6.85 -3.70 -8.50
CA ASN A 55 -8.07 -4.47 -8.27
C ASN A 55 -8.52 -4.46 -6.80
N LEU A 56 -8.26 -3.38 -6.07
CA LEU A 56 -8.61 -3.24 -4.65
C LEU A 56 -9.90 -2.45 -4.48
N GLU A 57 -10.82 -2.99 -3.68
CA GLU A 57 -12.04 -2.30 -3.31
C GLU A 57 -11.78 -1.21 -2.27
N VAL A 58 -12.54 -0.11 -2.39
CA VAL A 58 -12.48 1.00 -1.44
C VAL A 58 -13.42 0.72 -0.28
N THR A 59 -12.87 0.23 0.82
CA THR A 59 -13.61 -0.04 2.06
C THR A 59 -12.90 0.58 3.26
N GLU A 60 -13.58 0.65 4.41
CA GLU A 60 -12.93 1.10 5.64
C GLU A 60 -11.84 0.12 6.11
N GLU A 61 -11.99 -1.17 5.82
CA GLU A 61 -11.05 -2.23 6.17
C GLU A 61 -9.75 -2.14 5.39
N MET A 62 -9.69 -1.38 4.29
CA MET A 62 -8.43 -1.04 3.63
C MET A 62 -7.53 -0.18 4.54
N PHE A 63 -8.08 0.53 5.52
CA PHE A 63 -7.30 1.43 6.36
C PHE A 63 -7.07 0.82 7.75
N SER A 64 -5.82 0.89 8.22
CA SER A 64 -5.46 0.53 9.59
C SER A 64 -5.73 1.67 10.56
N GLY A 65 -5.74 1.34 11.86
CA GLY A 65 -5.81 2.33 12.93
C GLY A 65 -7.11 3.14 12.92
N ASN A 66 -6.97 4.47 12.92
CA ASN A 66 -8.11 5.38 13.01
C ASN A 66 -8.85 5.54 11.67
N LYS A 67 -10.06 5.00 11.60
CA LYS A 67 -10.96 5.07 10.43
C LYS A 67 -11.49 6.47 10.09
N THR A 68 -11.29 7.47 10.95
CA THR A 68 -11.67 8.87 10.64
C THR A 68 -10.57 9.65 9.90
N CYS A 69 -9.40 9.05 9.72
CA CYS A 69 -8.22 9.68 9.13
C CYS A 69 -7.64 8.76 8.05
N LEU A 70 -8.17 8.83 6.83
CA LEU A 70 -7.74 7.98 5.73
C LEU A 70 -6.56 8.61 4.99
N SER A 71 -5.46 7.86 4.83
CA SER A 71 -4.20 8.35 4.27
C SER A 71 -3.41 7.21 3.62
N LEU A 72 -2.31 7.52 2.92
CA LEU A 72 -1.42 6.47 2.40
C LEU A 72 -0.66 5.76 3.53
N TRP A 73 -0.44 6.44 4.65
CA TRP A 73 0.24 5.90 5.83
C TRP A 73 -0.47 4.68 6.41
N ASN A 74 -1.81 4.75 6.47
CA ASN A 74 -2.64 3.67 7.00
C ASN A 74 -3.36 2.85 5.92
N ALA A 75 -3.20 3.14 4.63
CA ALA A 75 -3.74 2.30 3.57
C ALA A 75 -2.98 0.97 3.47
N ARG A 76 -3.71 -0.16 3.52
CA ARG A 76 -3.18 -1.51 3.36
C ARG A 76 -3.00 -1.85 1.89
N ILE A 77 -1.85 -1.48 1.35
CA ILE A 77 -1.51 -1.73 -0.05
C ILE A 77 -0.24 -2.56 -0.23
N PHE A 78 0.55 -2.80 0.83
CA PHE A 78 1.84 -3.46 0.71
C PHE A 78 1.74 -4.97 0.98
N PRO A 79 2.12 -5.83 0.01
CA PRO A 79 1.91 -7.28 0.11
C PRO A 79 2.91 -7.95 1.05
N VAL A 80 2.38 -8.83 1.90
CA VAL A 80 3.16 -9.71 2.77
C VAL A 80 3.62 -10.94 2.00
N CYS A 81 4.92 -11.20 2.02
CA CYS A 81 5.58 -12.26 1.28
C CYS A 81 6.39 -13.18 2.20
N SER A 82 6.68 -14.38 1.72
CA SER A 82 7.53 -15.35 2.45
C SER A 82 9.03 -15.09 2.25
N SER A 83 9.42 -14.37 1.20
CA SER A 83 10.81 -13.99 0.93
C SER A 83 10.95 -12.48 0.72
N LEU A 84 12.14 -11.97 1.03
CA LEU A 84 12.50 -10.57 0.78
C LEU A 84 12.42 -10.22 -0.71
N SER A 85 12.99 -11.08 -1.57
CA SER A 85 12.99 -10.88 -3.03
C SER A 85 11.58 -10.79 -3.60
N ASP A 86 10.66 -11.66 -3.17
CA ASP A 86 9.27 -11.63 -3.64
C ASP A 86 8.59 -10.32 -3.24
N SER A 87 8.83 -9.84 -2.02
CA SER A 87 8.27 -8.57 -1.55
C SER A 87 8.75 -7.39 -2.40
N VAL A 88 10.05 -7.34 -2.74
CA VAL A 88 10.60 -6.29 -3.59
C VAL A 88 10.05 -6.38 -5.00
N ILE A 89 10.03 -7.58 -5.59
CA ILE A 89 9.50 -7.80 -6.95
C ILE A 89 8.03 -7.40 -7.05
N LEU A 90 7.20 -7.76 -6.06
CA LEU A 90 5.79 -7.41 -6.05
C LEU A 90 5.57 -5.90 -5.92
N SER A 91 6.30 -5.22 -5.03
CA SER A 91 6.21 -3.75 -4.92
C SER A 91 6.67 -3.05 -6.19
N LEU A 92 7.68 -3.56 -6.88
CA LEU A 92 8.09 -3.05 -8.20
C LEU A 92 7.02 -3.29 -9.28
N LYS A 93 6.36 -4.47 -9.28
CA LYS A 93 5.24 -4.74 -10.18
C LYS A 93 4.06 -3.80 -9.94
N MET A 94 3.73 -3.50 -8.68
CA MET A 94 2.71 -2.50 -8.33
C MET A 94 3.02 -1.13 -8.91
N LEU A 95 4.27 -0.67 -8.78
CA LEU A 95 4.72 0.61 -9.36
C LEU A 95 4.69 0.61 -10.88
N ASN A 96 5.19 -0.47 -11.48
CA ASN A 96 5.21 -0.64 -12.92
C ASN A 96 3.77 -0.64 -13.49
N ALA A 97 2.82 -1.24 -12.78
CA ALA A 97 1.40 -1.24 -13.14
C ALA A 97 0.81 0.18 -13.18
N ILE A 98 1.13 1.03 -12.20
CA ILE A 98 0.72 2.45 -12.21
C ILE A 98 1.33 3.19 -13.40
N GLN A 99 2.64 3.03 -13.61
CA GLN A 99 3.35 3.75 -14.67
C GLN A 99 2.83 3.40 -16.08
N ASN A 100 2.50 2.12 -16.29
CA ASN A 100 2.03 1.62 -17.57
C ASN A 100 0.50 1.56 -17.68
N LYS A 101 -0.23 1.94 -16.61
CA LYS A 101 -1.70 1.84 -16.52
C LYS A 101 -2.21 0.43 -16.83
N SER A 102 -1.48 -0.59 -16.40
CA SER A 102 -1.81 -2.00 -16.62
C SER A 102 -2.40 -2.62 -15.36
N ALA A 103 -3.39 -3.51 -15.51
CA ALA A 103 -4.01 -4.18 -14.37
C ALA A 103 -3.02 -5.09 -13.63
N PHE A 104 -3.05 -5.06 -12.29
CA PHE A 104 -2.21 -5.88 -11.43
C PHE A 104 -2.92 -6.21 -10.11
N SER A 105 -3.60 -7.35 -10.02
CA SER A 105 -4.41 -7.69 -8.85
C SER A 105 -3.60 -7.96 -7.58
N LEU A 106 -3.97 -7.27 -6.50
CA LEU A 106 -3.42 -7.48 -5.15
C LEU A 106 -4.32 -8.30 -4.22
N ASN A 107 -5.53 -8.69 -4.65
CA ASN A 107 -6.52 -9.37 -3.80
C ASN A 107 -6.09 -10.73 -3.26
N ASN A 108 -5.10 -11.37 -3.89
CA ASN A 108 -4.58 -12.67 -3.46
C ASN A 108 -3.52 -12.56 -2.36
N TYR A 109 -3.16 -11.35 -1.94
CA TYR A 109 -2.13 -11.10 -0.94
C TYR A 109 -2.75 -10.55 0.35
N LYS A 110 -2.17 -10.95 1.47
CA LYS A 110 -2.36 -10.20 2.72
C LYS A 110 -1.63 -8.86 2.56
N LEU A 111 -2.34 -7.76 2.75
CA LEU A 111 -1.79 -6.41 2.64
C LEU A 111 -1.62 -5.78 4.03
N LEU A 112 -0.58 -4.96 4.17
CA LEU A 112 -0.32 -4.15 5.35
C LEU A 112 -0.17 -2.69 4.97
N SER A 113 -0.45 -1.81 5.93
CA SER A 113 -0.13 -0.40 5.85
C SER A 113 1.29 -0.11 6.37
N ILE A 114 1.80 1.10 6.11
CA ILE A 114 3.07 1.55 6.69
C ILE A 114 2.99 1.56 8.21
N GLU A 115 1.86 2.05 8.74
CA GLU A 115 1.56 2.06 10.16
C GLU A 115 1.69 0.67 10.79
N GLU A 116 1.09 -0.35 10.18
CA GLU A 116 1.15 -1.72 10.70
C GLU A 116 2.55 -2.30 10.60
N MET A 117 3.23 -2.13 9.46
CA MET A 117 4.56 -2.70 9.24
C MET A 117 5.61 -2.20 10.22
N LEU A 118 5.47 -0.98 10.75
CA LEU A 118 6.41 -0.40 11.73
C LEU A 118 6.14 -0.84 13.17
N VAL A 119 5.04 -1.55 13.43
CA VAL A 119 4.67 -2.05 14.76
C VAL A 119 4.96 -3.55 14.93
N TYR A 120 5.09 -4.30 13.82
CA TYR A 120 5.46 -5.72 13.81
C TYR A 120 6.93 -5.97 14.19
#